data_AF-A0A947WRM2-F1
#
_entry.id   AF-A0A947WRM2-F1
#
_cell.length_a   1.000
_cell.length_b   1.000
_cell.length_c   1.000
_cell.angle_alpha   90.00
_cell.angle_beta   90.00
_cell.angle_gamma   90.00
#
_symmetry.space_group_name_H-M   'P 1'
#
loop_
_entity.id
_entity.type
_entity.pdbx_description
1 polymer ?
#
loop_
_entity_poly.entity_id
_entity_poly.type
_entity_poly.pdbx_seq_one_letter_code
_entity_poly.pdbx_strand_id
1 'polypeptide(L)'
;MLSIRILFAAIVLFLVSAAPVLAQSRGLTVELRTEEDAAAPVAESVELYDNSYALVIGNDAYAGGWPRLSNAVADAVEVASALKQAGFEVTLRQDLDSFTLRDTLREFFAIQGADPEARLLLWYAGHGHSIRDEGFLVPVDAPAPSEPQFKVRALQMRDFGSLMRLAEAKHVLAIFDSCFSGTIFTTRAGMVPAAITRVTTKPTRQFMTSGDANQQVSDDGTFRRLFLQALAGESTADHNRDGYLTGTELGLFLSDRLTSYSEGAQTPRYGKLRDPDFDQGDFVFALPGVDNGNYGGGPGRNASPGTDDLVAEINLWAAVKNSEDPSILQVYLDAFPTGRFAGEARDLVAEIDLWKNVARSEESGTVGKYLFKYPSGRYAMEARALVAEIDLWNTVFSSDEPDIVQKYLEKYPAGRFADAARDRIEVLLASIPPEPDPEPIVEPTRRWFLAVYDNLDFYGGDIYPKGIDKTSMEDCAQACADETRCNNFTFNLKADRCFLKEDFAYTVNFDGAQSGVFYRDSTGQSRPRFEVNWQVFRKYDMPGGDFQTLRVDSYEQCIAACNGDGSCLAFTYSPVSGRDYCFLKGANAGAPVPYTKTTVISGRRITSELQPSAIWPLERY
;
A
#
# COMPACT_ATOMS: atom_id res chain seq x y z
N MET A 1 27.83 98.81 26.98
CA MET A 1 27.37 99.17 25.63
C MET A 1 27.82 98.06 24.69
N LEU A 2 26.87 97.43 23.97
CA LEU A 2 26.94 96.75 22.63
C LEU A 2 28.10 95.78 22.35
N SER A 3 28.01 94.64 21.64
CA SER A 3 27.01 93.93 20.80
C SER A 3 27.60 92.52 20.54
N ILE A 4 26.87 91.41 20.72
CA ILE A 4 26.25 90.57 19.67
C ILE A 4 27.13 90.21 18.44
N ARG A 5 27.28 88.88 18.22
CA ARG A 5 27.66 88.07 17.02
C ARG A 5 29.13 87.63 16.87
N ILE A 6 29.36 86.31 16.97
CA ILE A 6 29.94 85.37 15.98
C ILE A 6 30.10 84.02 16.73
N LEU A 7 29.10 83.13 16.64
CA LEU A 7 29.11 81.92 15.81
C LEU A 7 29.95 80.78 16.43
N PHE A 8 29.26 79.93 17.20
CA PHE A 8 29.67 78.57 17.58
C PHE A 8 29.93 77.74 16.31
N ALA A 9 31.17 77.32 16.07
CA ALA A 9 31.51 76.36 15.03
C ALA A 9 32.75 75.54 15.44
N ALA A 10 32.58 74.63 16.40
CA ALA A 10 33.53 73.53 16.64
C ALA A 10 32.87 72.41 17.46
N ILE A 11 31.72 71.91 17.01
CA ILE A 11 31.29 70.54 17.30
C ILE A 11 31.45 69.81 15.97
N VAL A 12 32.64 69.24 15.77
CA VAL A 12 32.87 68.29 14.68
C VAL A 12 32.02 67.07 15.01
N LEU A 13 30.93 67.02 14.26
CA LEU A 13 29.95 65.98 14.05
C LEU A 13 30.63 64.60 13.91
N PHE A 14 30.86 63.90 15.01
CA PHE A 14 31.00 62.43 15.01
C PHE A 14 29.58 61.84 15.09
N LEU A 15 28.77 62.10 14.05
CA LEU A 15 27.61 61.27 13.78
C LEU A 15 28.14 59.96 13.21
N VAL A 16 28.38 58.99 14.09
CA VAL A 16 28.39 57.59 13.71
C VAL A 16 27.02 57.33 13.10
N SER A 17 26.95 57.29 11.78
CA SER A 17 25.84 56.74 11.03
C SER A 17 25.78 55.24 11.36
N ALA A 18 25.13 54.92 12.48
CA ALA A 18 24.55 53.60 12.66
C ALA A 18 23.46 53.48 11.60
N ALA A 19 23.83 52.99 10.42
CA ALA A 19 22.84 52.43 9.51
C ALA A 19 22.08 51.39 10.32
N PRO A 20 20.75 51.44 10.39
CA PRO A 20 20.01 50.31 10.93
C PRO A 20 20.41 49.13 10.06
N VAL A 21 21.05 48.13 10.66
CA VAL A 21 21.11 46.80 10.07
C VAL A 21 19.66 46.35 10.05
N LEU A 22 18.94 46.67 8.97
CA LEU A 22 17.65 46.05 8.70
C LEU A 22 17.96 44.56 8.64
N ALA A 23 17.52 43.81 9.65
CA ALA A 23 17.45 42.38 9.55
C ALA A 23 16.62 42.12 8.29
N GLN A 24 17.26 41.58 7.25
CA GLN A 24 16.58 41.18 6.03
C GLN A 24 15.55 40.15 6.46
N SER A 25 14.25 40.49 6.41
CA SER A 25 13.20 39.56 6.79
C SER A 25 13.35 38.32 5.90
N ARG A 26 13.49 37.15 6.52
CA ARG A 26 13.49 35.84 5.85
C ARG A 26 12.07 35.29 5.70
N GLY A 27 11.10 36.16 5.98
CA GLY A 27 9.69 35.94 5.76
C GLY A 27 9.34 35.90 4.27
N LEU A 28 8.14 35.39 3.99
CA LEU A 28 7.59 35.38 2.64
C LEU A 28 6.29 36.17 2.65
N THR A 29 6.22 37.21 1.84
CA THR A 29 4.96 37.88 1.51
C THR A 29 4.41 37.29 0.23
N VAL A 30 3.11 37.01 0.22
CA VAL A 30 2.39 36.48 -0.95
C VAL A 30 1.23 37.39 -1.33
N GLU A 31 0.87 37.38 -2.62
CA GLU A 31 -0.31 38.06 -3.11
C GLU A 31 -1.50 37.10 -3.10
N LEU A 32 -2.47 37.33 -2.22
CA LEU A 32 -3.69 36.54 -2.18
C LEU A 32 -4.63 36.98 -3.31
N ARG A 33 -5.15 36.01 -4.05
CA ARG A 33 -6.18 36.24 -5.07
C ARG A 33 -7.57 36.22 -4.44
N THR A 34 -8.51 36.97 -5.03
CA THR A 34 -9.90 37.04 -4.52
C THR A 34 -10.63 35.71 -4.60
N GLU A 35 -10.26 34.86 -5.55
CA GLU A 35 -10.83 33.54 -5.82
C GLU A 35 -9.73 32.58 -6.32
N GLU A 36 -10.05 31.28 -6.45
CA GLU A 36 -9.14 30.25 -6.95
C GLU A 36 -8.94 30.35 -8.49
N ASP A 37 -8.38 31.47 -8.95
CA ASP A 37 -8.01 31.73 -10.35
C ASP A 37 -6.75 32.62 -10.40
N ALA A 38 -5.71 32.16 -11.10
CA ALA A 38 -4.44 32.90 -11.25
C ALA A 38 -4.61 34.26 -11.95
N ALA A 39 -5.65 34.42 -12.79
CA ALA A 39 -5.98 35.68 -13.44
C ALA A 39 -6.85 36.61 -12.56
N ALA A 40 -7.31 36.16 -11.39
CA ALA A 40 -8.13 36.98 -10.51
C ALA A 40 -7.36 38.20 -9.97
N PRO A 41 -8.05 39.30 -9.63
CA PRO A 41 -7.43 40.44 -8.98
C PRO A 41 -6.74 40.04 -7.67
N VAL A 42 -5.61 40.68 -7.38
CA VAL A 42 -4.98 40.58 -6.06
C VAL A 42 -5.93 41.22 -5.04
N ALA A 43 -6.38 40.42 -4.07
CA ALA A 43 -7.24 40.85 -2.98
C ALA A 43 -6.45 41.63 -1.92
N GLU A 44 -5.34 41.04 -1.48
CA GLU A 44 -4.48 41.57 -0.42
C GLU A 44 -3.07 40.97 -0.52
N SER A 45 -2.07 41.70 -0.04
CA SER A 45 -0.72 41.19 0.17
C SER A 45 -0.60 40.76 1.63
N VAL A 46 -0.23 39.51 1.87
CA VAL A 46 -0.17 38.92 3.21
C VAL A 46 1.23 38.40 3.47
N GLU A 47 1.79 38.78 4.62
CA GLU A 47 2.99 38.15 5.15
C GLU A 47 2.62 36.71 5.56
N LEU A 48 2.96 35.76 4.70
CA LEU A 48 2.61 34.35 4.88
C LEU A 48 3.51 33.70 5.93
N TYR A 49 4.78 34.08 5.97
CA TYR A 49 5.71 33.66 7.01
C TYR A 49 6.55 34.82 7.53
N ASP A 50 6.83 34.81 8.83
CA ASP A 50 7.81 35.71 9.45
C ASP A 50 9.23 35.15 9.30
N ASN A 51 9.36 33.82 9.41
CA ASN A 51 10.63 33.10 9.35
C ASN A 51 10.55 31.82 8.51
N SER A 52 11.66 31.50 7.84
CA SER A 52 11.81 30.31 7.00
C SER A 52 13.02 29.50 7.44
N TYR A 53 12.82 28.30 7.99
CA TYR A 53 13.90 27.44 8.47
C TYR A 53 13.95 26.13 7.67
N ALA A 54 15.17 25.66 7.38
CA ALA A 54 15.35 24.35 6.78
C ALA A 54 16.40 23.52 7.50
N LEU A 55 16.11 22.24 7.71
CA LEU A 55 17.06 21.22 8.13
C LEU A 55 17.33 20.30 6.94
N VAL A 56 18.60 20.19 6.56
CA VAL A 56 19.02 19.37 5.43
C VAL A 56 20.01 18.33 5.94
N ILE A 57 19.69 17.06 5.75
CA ILE A 57 20.46 15.91 6.25
C ILE A 57 20.85 15.04 5.07
N GLY A 58 22.14 14.70 4.96
CA GLY A 58 22.67 13.71 4.02
C GLY A 58 23.51 12.67 4.74
N ASN A 59 23.19 11.39 4.59
CA ASN A 59 23.90 10.29 5.22
C ASN A 59 24.48 9.36 4.15
N ASP A 60 25.82 9.32 4.02
CA ASP A 60 26.56 8.45 3.12
C ASP A 60 27.39 7.40 3.86
N ALA A 61 28.00 7.77 5.00
CA ALA A 61 29.06 7.03 5.67
C ALA A 61 28.57 5.92 6.61
N TYR A 62 27.70 5.03 6.11
CA TYR A 62 27.19 3.91 6.90
C TYR A 62 28.28 2.94 7.33
N ALA A 63 28.29 2.61 8.62
CA ALA A 63 29.24 1.67 9.23
C ALA A 63 28.54 0.52 9.98
N GLY A 64 27.22 0.60 10.21
CA GLY A 64 26.49 -0.37 11.01
C GLY A 64 25.99 -1.63 10.27
N GLY A 65 26.17 -1.76 8.96
CA GLY A 65 25.69 -2.92 8.19
C GLY A 65 24.93 -2.58 6.91
N TRP A 66 24.94 -1.30 6.53
CA TRP A 66 24.35 -0.79 5.31
C TRP A 66 25.42 -0.45 4.27
N PRO A 67 25.14 -0.60 2.97
CA PRO A 67 26.04 -0.14 1.92
C PRO A 67 26.30 1.37 2.05
N ARG A 68 27.54 1.80 1.78
CA ARG A 68 27.85 3.23 1.68
C ARG A 68 27.11 3.84 0.48
N LEU A 69 26.53 5.02 0.65
CA LEU A 69 26.00 5.82 -0.46
C LEU A 69 27.09 6.79 -0.98
N SER A 70 26.90 7.27 -2.20
CA SER A 70 27.87 8.14 -2.87
C SER A 70 27.36 9.56 -3.11
N ASN A 71 26.03 9.77 -3.16
CA ASN A 71 25.46 11.06 -3.51
C ASN A 71 24.61 11.71 -2.39
N ALA A 72 24.28 11.05 -1.29
CA ALA A 72 23.36 11.63 -0.30
C ALA A 72 23.91 12.90 0.37
N VAL A 73 25.21 12.96 0.68
CA VAL A 73 25.85 14.17 1.21
C VAL A 73 25.96 15.25 0.13
N ALA A 74 26.32 14.88 -1.11
CA ALA A 74 26.38 15.82 -2.22
C ALA A 74 25.02 16.46 -2.49
N ASP A 75 23.96 15.65 -2.46
CA ASP A 75 22.59 16.10 -2.66
C ASP A 75 22.13 17.06 -1.57
N ALA A 76 22.43 16.73 -0.31
CA ALA A 76 22.17 17.59 0.84
C ALA A 76 22.91 18.94 0.72
N VAL A 77 24.14 18.97 0.23
CA VAL A 77 24.91 20.23 0.05
C VAL A 77 24.26 21.12 -1.00
N GLU A 78 23.87 20.57 -2.15
CA GLU A 78 23.25 21.32 -3.24
C GLU A 78 21.86 21.85 -2.84
N VAL A 79 21.03 21.00 -2.22
CA VAL A 79 19.72 21.40 -1.68
C VAL A 79 19.85 22.50 -0.64
N ALA A 80 20.82 22.38 0.28
CA ALA A 80 21.08 23.42 1.28
C ALA A 80 21.47 24.76 0.64
N SER A 81 22.24 24.74 -0.45
CA SER A 81 22.61 25.96 -1.19
C SER A 81 21.39 26.60 -1.85
N ALA A 82 20.55 25.81 -2.52
CA ALA A 82 19.35 26.29 -3.19
C ALA A 82 18.32 26.86 -2.20
N LEU A 83 18.10 26.19 -1.06
CA LEU A 83 17.19 26.66 -0.02
C LEU A 83 17.67 27.97 0.62
N LYS A 84 18.98 28.16 0.80
CA LYS A 84 19.53 29.46 1.24
C LYS A 84 19.20 30.56 0.23
N GLN A 85 19.31 30.28 -1.07
CA GLN A 85 18.95 31.22 -2.13
C GLN A 85 17.44 31.50 -2.16
N ALA A 86 16.61 30.50 -1.82
CA ALA A 86 15.16 30.62 -1.67
C ALA A 86 14.71 31.24 -0.33
N GLY A 87 15.63 31.86 0.42
CA GLY A 87 15.32 32.65 1.62
C GLY A 87 15.31 31.89 2.95
N PHE A 88 15.67 30.60 2.97
CA PHE A 88 15.70 29.83 4.22
C PHE A 88 16.96 30.08 5.04
N GLU A 89 16.81 30.06 6.37
CA GLU A 89 17.90 29.77 7.29
C GLU A 89 18.14 28.26 7.33
N VAL A 90 19.28 27.81 6.81
CA VAL A 90 19.54 26.39 6.57
C VAL A 90 20.56 25.83 7.57
N THR A 91 20.13 24.81 8.29
CA THR A 91 20.98 23.92 9.10
C THR A 91 21.31 22.67 8.29
N LEU A 92 22.57 22.55 7.84
CA LEU A 92 23.09 21.35 7.17
C LEU A 92 23.72 20.39 8.19
N ARG A 93 23.42 19.10 8.06
CA ARG A 93 24.01 18.01 8.84
C ARG A 93 24.37 16.85 7.92
N GLN A 94 25.42 16.13 8.29
CA GLN A 94 25.96 15.03 7.48
C GLN A 94 26.28 13.85 8.38
N ASP A 95 26.04 12.64 7.87
CA ASP A 95 26.43 11.37 8.49
C ASP A 95 26.01 11.25 9.96
N LEU A 96 24.72 11.53 10.24
CA LEU A 96 24.19 11.52 11.59
C LEU A 96 23.99 10.09 12.11
N ASP A 97 24.48 9.85 13.32
CA ASP A 97 24.16 8.64 14.08
C ASP A 97 22.73 8.70 14.66
N SER A 98 22.29 7.58 15.21
CA SER A 98 20.94 7.36 15.71
C SER A 98 20.51 8.30 16.82
N PHE A 99 21.44 8.68 17.70
CA PHE A 99 21.18 9.63 18.78
C PHE A 99 21.07 11.04 18.23
N THR A 100 22.09 11.46 17.47
CA THR A 100 22.21 12.81 16.91
C THR A 100 21.10 13.11 15.92
N LEU A 101 20.68 12.14 15.11
CA LEU A 101 19.54 12.29 14.19
C LEU A 101 18.25 12.62 14.95
N ARG A 102 17.92 11.84 15.98
CA ARG A 102 16.70 12.05 16.78
C ARG A 102 16.72 13.39 17.50
N ASP A 103 17.86 13.71 18.08
CA ASP A 103 18.03 14.95 18.84
C ASP A 103 17.93 16.17 17.93
N THR A 104 18.62 16.14 16.78
CA THR A 104 18.56 17.20 15.77
C THR A 104 17.13 17.42 15.25
N LEU A 105 16.39 16.35 14.96
CA LEU A 105 14.99 16.47 14.52
C LEU A 105 14.10 17.04 15.63
N ARG A 106 14.28 16.59 16.87
CA ARG A 106 13.52 17.11 18.01
C ARG A 106 13.79 18.60 18.23
N GLU A 107 15.05 19.02 18.26
CA GLU A 107 15.42 20.42 18.39
C GLU A 107 14.86 21.26 17.24
N PHE A 108 14.95 20.76 16.01
CA PHE A 108 14.43 21.47 14.84
C PHE A 108 12.92 21.71 14.95
N PHE A 109 12.12 20.67 15.18
CA PHE A 109 10.68 20.85 15.25
C PHE A 109 10.21 21.58 16.52
N ALA A 110 10.85 21.36 17.67
CA ALA A 110 10.41 21.98 18.93
C ALA A 110 10.92 23.41 19.13
N ILE A 111 12.18 23.69 18.73
CA ILE A 111 12.82 24.99 18.98
C ILE A 111 12.63 25.91 17.78
N GLN A 112 13.01 25.46 16.57
CA GLN A 112 12.83 26.28 15.37
C GLN A 112 11.36 26.35 14.93
N GLY A 113 10.56 25.36 15.33
CA GLY A 113 9.12 25.35 15.11
C GLY A 113 8.28 26.07 16.15
N ALA A 114 8.88 26.76 17.12
CA ALA A 114 8.14 27.46 18.18
C ALA A 114 7.42 28.73 17.69
N ASP A 115 7.80 29.27 16.52
CA ASP A 115 7.15 30.42 15.92
C ASP A 115 5.95 29.98 15.07
N PRO A 116 4.69 30.30 15.45
CA PRO A 116 3.50 29.87 14.73
C PRO A 116 3.38 30.49 13.34
N GLU A 117 4.08 31.58 13.05
CA GLU A 117 4.09 32.21 11.73
C GLU A 117 5.29 31.74 10.88
N ALA A 118 6.11 30.80 11.36
CA ALA A 118 7.22 30.26 10.59
C ALA A 118 6.81 29.13 9.63
N ARG A 119 7.72 28.83 8.69
CA ARG A 119 7.73 27.57 7.93
C ARG A 119 9.00 26.76 8.17
N LEU A 120 8.84 25.44 8.19
CA LEU A 120 9.92 24.47 8.37
C LEU A 120 10.01 23.54 7.18
N LEU A 121 11.21 23.38 6.61
CA LEU A 121 11.49 22.38 5.59
C LEU A 121 12.50 21.36 6.10
N LEU A 122 12.18 20.07 6.03
CA LEU A 122 13.14 18.99 6.22
C LEU A 122 13.46 18.36 4.87
N TRP A 123 14.74 18.25 4.55
CA TRP A 123 15.26 17.38 3.50
C TRP A 123 16.10 16.29 4.13
N TYR A 124 15.81 15.02 3.82
CA TYR A 124 16.59 13.87 4.24
C TYR A 124 17.00 13.04 3.03
N ALA A 125 18.30 12.86 2.82
CA ALA A 125 18.86 11.93 1.84
C ALA A 125 19.66 10.83 2.55
N GLY A 126 19.36 9.58 2.23
CA GLY A 126 20.04 8.43 2.83
C GLY A 126 19.30 7.11 2.65
N HIS A 127 19.72 6.09 3.40
CA HIS A 127 18.99 4.83 3.46
C HIS A 127 17.68 5.00 4.22
N GLY A 128 16.69 4.26 3.73
CA GLY A 128 15.45 3.99 4.42
C GLY A 128 15.07 2.52 4.26
N HIS A 129 14.20 2.02 5.14
CA HIS A 129 13.84 0.60 5.14
C HIS A 129 12.40 0.35 5.56
N SER A 130 11.81 -0.70 4.99
CA SER A 130 10.44 -1.15 5.22
C SER A 130 10.43 -2.49 5.96
N ILE A 131 9.72 -2.59 7.09
CA ILE A 131 9.43 -3.85 7.77
C ILE A 131 7.92 -3.93 7.98
N ARG A 132 7.25 -4.87 7.29
CA ARG A 132 5.79 -5.11 7.41
C ARG A 132 4.96 -3.82 7.28
N ASP A 133 5.19 -3.08 6.20
CA ASP A 133 4.53 -1.80 5.87
C ASP A 133 4.78 -0.63 6.83
N GLU A 134 5.58 -0.83 7.88
CA GLU A 134 6.19 0.24 8.67
C GLU A 134 7.60 0.49 8.19
N GLY A 135 8.18 1.61 8.61
CA GLY A 135 9.53 1.85 8.17
C GLY A 135 10.19 3.09 8.66
N PHE A 136 11.42 3.21 8.20
CA PHE A 136 12.48 3.71 9.04
C PHE A 136 13.42 4.60 8.24
N LEU A 137 13.78 5.74 8.83
CA LEU A 137 14.99 6.48 8.44
C LEU A 137 16.20 5.81 9.10
N VAL A 138 17.22 5.52 8.30
CA VAL A 138 18.38 4.74 8.73
C VAL A 138 19.56 5.69 9.03
N PRO A 139 19.98 5.87 10.29
CA PRO A 139 21.19 6.60 10.64
C PRO A 139 22.47 5.79 10.30
N VAL A 140 23.63 6.46 10.26
CA VAL A 140 24.88 5.83 9.79
C VAL A 140 25.41 4.70 10.69
N ASP A 141 25.02 4.68 11.96
CA ASP A 141 25.35 3.66 12.96
C ASP A 141 24.29 2.55 13.07
N ALA A 142 23.24 2.57 12.24
CA ALA A 142 22.19 1.58 12.31
C ALA A 142 22.70 0.17 11.94
N PRO A 143 22.36 -0.86 12.73
CA PRO A 143 22.69 -2.24 12.41
C PRO A 143 21.92 -2.75 11.19
N ALA A 144 22.22 -3.97 10.72
CA ALA A 144 21.45 -4.56 9.63
C ALA A 144 19.96 -4.77 10.00
N PRO A 145 19.01 -4.71 9.06
CA PRO A 145 17.58 -4.90 9.35
C PRO A 145 17.21 -6.20 10.07
N SER A 146 18.01 -7.25 9.88
CA SER A 146 17.84 -8.56 10.52
C SER A 146 18.16 -8.54 12.01
N GLU A 147 18.87 -7.53 12.51
CA GLU A 147 19.27 -7.40 13.90
C GLU A 147 18.19 -6.70 14.74
N PRO A 148 17.81 -7.23 15.92
CA PRO A 148 16.79 -6.61 16.77
C PRO A 148 17.09 -5.15 17.15
N GLN A 149 18.38 -4.80 17.26
CA GLN A 149 18.86 -3.45 17.59
C GLN A 149 18.49 -2.42 16.51
N PHE A 150 18.18 -2.85 15.27
CA PHE A 150 17.77 -1.97 14.18
C PHE A 150 16.55 -1.13 14.56
N LYS A 151 15.53 -1.76 15.14
CA LYS A 151 14.29 -1.06 15.54
C LYS A 151 14.51 -0.03 16.65
N VAL A 152 15.61 -0.14 17.40
CA VAL A 152 16.00 0.81 18.45
C VAL A 152 16.80 1.97 17.84
N ARG A 153 17.65 1.69 16.85
CA ARG A 153 18.58 2.66 16.26
C ARG A 153 17.97 3.44 15.10
N ALA A 154 17.21 2.79 14.22
CA ALA A 154 16.53 3.45 13.12
C ALA A 154 15.26 4.19 13.58
N LEU A 155 14.92 5.31 12.95
CA LEU A 155 13.79 6.16 13.35
C LEU A 155 12.53 5.76 12.59
N GLN A 156 11.50 5.30 13.31
CA GLN A 156 10.21 4.95 12.72
C GLN A 156 9.49 6.19 12.18
N MET A 157 8.85 6.07 11.02
CA MET A 157 8.07 7.18 10.43
C MET A 157 6.84 7.57 11.28
N ARG A 158 6.31 6.64 12.10
CA ARG A 158 5.29 6.95 13.09
C ARG A 158 5.80 7.91 14.17
N ASP A 159 7.01 7.67 14.68
CA ASP A 159 7.67 8.55 15.64
C ASP A 159 8.00 9.89 14.99
N PHE A 160 8.42 9.88 13.72
CA PHE A 160 8.64 11.10 12.94
C PHE A 160 7.38 11.97 12.84
N GLY A 161 6.22 11.39 12.56
CA GLY A 161 4.95 12.14 12.56
C GLY A 161 4.60 12.75 13.93
N SER A 162 5.09 12.16 15.02
CA SER A 162 4.97 12.75 16.36
C SER A 162 5.95 13.92 16.56
N LEU A 163 7.15 13.86 15.99
CA LEU A 163 8.10 14.97 16.02
C LEU A 163 7.58 16.21 15.27
N MET A 164 6.94 16.04 14.11
CA MET A 164 6.36 17.17 13.37
C MET A 164 5.21 17.88 14.11
N ARG A 165 4.54 17.19 15.03
CA ARG A 165 3.51 17.78 15.90
C ARG A 165 4.07 18.63 17.03
N LEU A 166 5.37 18.56 17.28
CA LEU A 166 6.04 19.45 18.24
C LEU A 166 6.14 20.89 17.69
N ALA A 167 6.11 21.06 16.37
CA ALA A 167 6.15 22.37 15.76
C ALA A 167 4.80 23.07 15.90
N GLU A 168 4.82 24.30 16.40
CA GLU A 168 3.71 25.26 16.36
C GLU A 168 3.65 25.98 15.01
N ALA A 169 4.75 26.00 14.26
CA ALA A 169 4.89 26.61 12.93
C ALA A 169 3.73 26.34 11.98
N LYS A 170 3.36 27.37 11.21
CA LYS A 170 2.26 27.33 10.25
C LYS A 170 2.40 26.15 9.30
N HIS A 171 3.51 26.09 8.57
CA HIS A 171 3.74 25.07 7.55
C HIS A 171 4.98 24.25 7.83
N VAL A 172 4.86 22.93 7.67
CA VAL A 172 6.02 22.02 7.67
C VAL A 172 5.96 21.14 6.43
N LEU A 173 7.08 21.06 5.71
CA LEU A 173 7.25 20.16 4.58
C LEU A 173 8.45 19.23 4.85
N ALA A 174 8.23 17.92 4.79
CA ALA A 174 9.28 16.92 4.91
C ALA A 174 9.47 16.17 3.58
N ILE A 175 10.67 16.19 3.04
CA ILE A 175 11.03 15.57 1.76
C ILE A 175 12.08 14.49 2.02
N PHE A 176 11.78 13.26 1.60
CA PHE A 176 12.62 12.09 1.80
C PHE A 176 13.14 11.57 0.47
N ASP A 177 14.46 11.69 0.28
CA ASP A 177 15.20 11.03 -0.78
C ASP A 177 15.81 9.72 -0.26
N SER A 178 14.95 8.73 -0.01
CA SER A 178 15.31 7.45 0.59
C SER A 178 14.33 6.34 0.23
N CYS A 179 14.79 5.08 0.20
CA CYS A 179 13.90 3.91 0.07
C CYS A 179 12.86 3.89 1.22
N PHE A 180 11.67 3.30 1.03
CA PHE A 180 10.54 3.22 1.99
C PHE A 180 9.59 4.43 2.09
N SER A 181 9.87 5.53 1.41
CA SER A 181 9.17 6.77 1.72
C SER A 181 7.64 6.79 1.42
N GLY A 182 7.08 5.84 0.64
CA GLY A 182 5.64 5.78 0.29
C GLY A 182 4.64 5.28 1.36
N THR A 183 5.11 4.82 2.51
CA THR A 183 4.30 4.36 3.67
C THR A 183 3.89 5.45 4.64
N ILE A 184 4.24 6.70 4.33
CA ILE A 184 3.90 7.86 5.15
C ILE A 184 2.37 7.97 5.19
N PHE A 185 1.79 7.52 6.31
CA PHE A 185 0.47 7.84 6.83
C PHE A 185 -0.67 7.98 5.81
N THR A 186 -1.13 6.92 5.13
CA THR A 186 -2.42 6.94 4.42
C THR A 186 -2.73 8.30 3.73
N THR A 187 -1.81 8.91 2.99
CA THR A 187 -1.95 10.32 2.62
C THR A 187 -3.14 10.53 1.68
N ARG A 188 -3.78 11.71 1.75
CA ARG A 188 -4.63 12.19 0.65
C ARG A 188 -3.74 13.03 -0.25
N ALA A 189 -3.72 12.73 -1.55
CA ALA A 189 -3.18 13.68 -2.53
C ALA A 189 -4.04 14.96 -2.44
N GLY A 190 -3.40 16.11 -2.21
CA GLY A 190 -4.08 17.40 -2.21
C GLY A 190 -4.47 17.81 -3.63
N MET A 191 -5.54 18.59 -3.79
CA MET A 191 -5.82 19.30 -5.04
C MET A 191 -4.79 20.42 -5.19
N VAL A 192 -4.24 20.60 -6.40
CA VAL A 192 -3.38 21.76 -6.70
C VAL A 192 -4.25 23.01 -6.57
N PRO A 193 -3.90 23.98 -5.71
CA PRO A 193 -4.66 25.21 -5.61
C PRO A 193 -4.49 26.02 -6.90
N ALA A 194 -5.60 26.49 -7.47
CA ALA A 194 -5.57 27.27 -8.73
C ALA A 194 -4.97 28.67 -8.57
N ALA A 195 -4.77 29.14 -7.34
CA ALA A 195 -3.97 30.29 -6.95
C ALA A 195 -3.65 30.25 -5.45
N ILE A 196 -2.69 31.05 -4.97
CA ILE A 196 -2.55 31.33 -3.53
C ILE A 196 -3.79 32.09 -3.02
N THR A 197 -4.59 31.43 -2.17
CA THR A 197 -5.79 32.00 -1.53
C THR A 197 -5.70 31.91 -0.01
N ARG A 198 -6.73 32.40 0.69
CA ARG A 198 -6.82 32.32 2.16
C ARG A 198 -6.87 30.88 2.70
N VAL A 199 -7.17 29.87 1.87
CA VAL A 199 -7.08 28.46 2.28
C VAL A 199 -5.62 28.02 2.37
N THR A 200 -4.78 28.49 1.44
CA THR A 200 -3.33 28.19 1.40
C THR A 200 -2.60 28.68 2.65
N THR A 201 -3.14 29.68 3.36
CA THR A 201 -2.52 30.25 4.57
C THR A 201 -2.80 29.49 5.86
N LYS A 202 -3.59 28.41 5.82
CA LYS A 202 -3.95 27.62 7.00
C LYS A 202 -2.82 26.64 7.40
N PRO A 203 -2.75 26.17 8.65
CA PRO A 203 -1.67 25.26 9.05
C PRO A 203 -1.62 23.96 8.22
N THR A 204 -0.41 23.47 7.96
CA THR A 204 -0.19 22.25 7.15
C THR A 204 1.04 21.45 7.58
N ARG A 205 0.96 20.13 7.45
CA ARG A 205 2.09 19.20 7.55
C ARG A 205 2.10 18.32 6.30
N GLN A 206 3.04 18.57 5.40
CA GLN A 206 3.18 17.90 4.11
C GLN A 206 4.40 16.98 4.05
N PHE A 207 4.29 15.96 3.22
CA PHE A 207 5.34 14.97 3.00
C PHE A 207 5.52 14.69 1.52
N MET A 208 6.76 14.41 1.13
CA MET A 208 7.16 13.99 -0.20
C MET A 208 8.23 12.91 -0.13
N THR A 209 8.19 12.01 -1.11
CA THR A 209 8.90 10.74 -1.08
C THR A 209 9.49 10.51 -2.47
N SER A 210 10.73 10.04 -2.59
CA SER A 210 11.33 9.78 -3.90
C SER A 210 10.96 8.41 -4.49
N GLY A 211 10.22 7.58 -3.75
CA GLY A 211 9.64 6.32 -4.22
C GLY A 211 8.55 5.77 -3.29
N ASP A 212 7.85 4.73 -3.75
CA ASP A 212 6.83 4.01 -2.99
C ASP A 212 7.46 3.06 -1.94
N ALA A 213 6.64 2.55 -1.01
CA ALA A 213 7.01 1.69 0.12
C ALA A 213 7.93 0.50 -0.23
N ASN A 214 7.75 -0.06 -1.43
CA ASN A 214 8.42 -1.27 -1.90
C ASN A 214 9.40 -1.01 -3.06
N GLN A 215 9.69 0.26 -3.36
CA GLN A 215 10.62 0.64 -4.42
C GLN A 215 11.99 0.98 -3.85
N GLN A 216 13.02 0.53 -4.55
CA GLN A 216 14.37 0.99 -4.33
C GLN A 216 14.56 2.32 -5.05
N VAL A 217 15.06 3.31 -4.32
CA VAL A 217 15.36 4.66 -4.83
C VAL A 217 16.79 4.67 -5.36
N SER A 218 17.00 5.31 -6.51
CA SER A 218 18.33 5.47 -7.12
C SER A 218 19.16 6.54 -6.38
N ASP A 219 20.42 6.22 -6.06
CA ASP A 219 21.42 7.16 -5.52
C ASP A 219 22.16 7.87 -6.66
N ASP A 220 21.45 8.36 -7.68
CA ASP A 220 22.03 9.07 -8.84
C ASP A 220 21.77 10.59 -8.83
N GLY A 221 21.06 11.07 -7.82
CA GLY A 221 20.72 12.48 -7.62
C GLY A 221 19.69 13.03 -8.63
N THR A 222 18.95 12.18 -9.34
CA THR A 222 17.86 12.59 -10.23
C THR A 222 16.74 13.28 -9.46
N PHE A 223 16.37 12.77 -8.28
CA PHE A 223 15.33 13.37 -7.46
C PHE A 223 15.70 14.79 -6.99
N ARG A 224 16.90 14.95 -6.41
CA ARG A 224 17.50 16.27 -6.13
C ARG A 224 17.46 17.18 -7.36
N ARG A 225 17.91 16.72 -8.52
CA ARG A 225 17.96 17.54 -9.74
C ARG A 225 16.57 18.08 -10.12
N LEU A 226 15.54 17.23 -10.07
CA LEU A 226 14.16 17.65 -10.36
C LEU A 226 13.66 18.65 -9.31
N PHE A 227 13.93 18.42 -8.02
CA PHE A 227 13.58 19.36 -6.96
C PHE A 227 14.22 20.75 -7.18
N LEU A 228 15.51 20.78 -7.54
CA LEU A 228 16.20 22.04 -7.84
C LEU A 228 15.65 22.73 -9.08
N GLN A 229 15.26 21.99 -10.12
CA GLN A 229 14.61 22.54 -11.32
C GLN A 229 13.27 23.19 -10.97
N ALA A 230 12.47 22.56 -10.11
CA ALA A 230 11.21 23.11 -9.65
C ALA A 230 11.42 24.44 -8.90
N LEU A 231 12.37 24.49 -7.95
CA LEU A 231 12.70 25.72 -7.22
C LEU A 231 13.29 26.83 -8.12
N ALA A 232 13.94 26.46 -9.21
CA ALA A 232 14.45 27.41 -10.20
C ALA A 232 13.37 27.99 -11.12
N GLY A 233 12.12 27.58 -10.96
CA GLY A 233 10.99 28.06 -11.77
C GLY A 233 10.85 27.34 -13.11
N GLU A 234 11.17 26.03 -13.17
CA GLU A 234 10.86 25.21 -14.32
C GLU A 234 9.38 25.39 -14.70
N SER A 235 9.12 25.67 -15.98
CA SER A 235 7.82 26.12 -16.50
C SER A 235 6.63 25.16 -16.27
N THR A 236 6.92 23.91 -15.88
CA THR A 236 5.92 22.88 -15.59
C THR A 236 5.77 22.58 -14.09
N ALA A 237 6.60 23.20 -13.25
CA ALA A 237 6.54 23.07 -11.79
C ALA A 237 5.55 24.05 -11.16
N ASP A 238 5.56 25.31 -11.58
CA ASP A 238 4.50 26.28 -11.30
C ASP A 238 3.33 26.03 -12.26
N HIS A 239 2.34 25.26 -11.79
CA HIS A 239 1.29 24.75 -12.66
C HIS A 239 0.28 25.84 -13.02
N ASN A 240 -0.03 26.71 -12.05
CA ASN A 240 -1.00 27.78 -12.19
C ASN A 240 -0.38 29.12 -12.69
N ARG A 241 0.95 29.21 -12.75
CA ARG A 241 1.75 30.36 -13.21
C ARG A 241 1.50 31.62 -12.38
N ASP A 242 1.21 31.46 -11.09
CA ASP A 242 1.02 32.56 -10.17
C ASP A 242 2.35 33.11 -9.61
N GLY A 243 3.48 32.51 -10.00
CA GLY A 243 4.83 32.88 -9.57
C GLY A 243 5.26 32.21 -8.27
N TYR A 244 4.38 31.42 -7.65
CA TYR A 244 4.67 30.64 -6.48
C TYR A 244 4.71 29.15 -6.83
N LEU A 245 5.41 28.38 -6.01
CA LEU A 245 5.40 26.93 -6.09
C LEU A 245 4.85 26.38 -4.79
N THR A 246 3.70 25.73 -4.83
CA THR A 246 3.12 25.08 -3.65
C THR A 246 3.71 23.69 -3.42
N GLY A 247 3.56 23.17 -2.19
CA GLY A 247 3.93 21.80 -1.86
C GLY A 247 3.15 20.81 -2.74
N THR A 248 1.86 21.05 -2.98
CA THR A 248 1.09 20.17 -3.86
C THR A 248 1.59 20.19 -5.31
N GLU A 249 1.93 21.35 -5.85
CA GLU A 249 2.51 21.47 -7.20
C GLU A 249 3.89 20.81 -7.31
N LEU A 250 4.75 21.04 -6.32
CA LEU A 250 6.05 20.39 -6.24
C LEU A 250 5.90 18.87 -6.20
N GLY A 251 4.97 18.36 -5.38
CA GLY A 251 4.68 16.93 -5.30
C GLY A 251 4.18 16.35 -6.63
N LEU A 252 3.27 17.05 -7.31
CA LEU A 252 2.76 16.66 -8.63
C LEU A 252 3.87 16.63 -9.68
N PHE A 253 4.68 17.69 -9.75
CA PHE A 253 5.80 17.81 -10.68
C PHE A 253 6.82 16.68 -10.47
N LEU A 254 7.23 16.44 -9.23
CA LEU A 254 8.17 15.36 -8.90
C LEU A 254 7.59 13.99 -9.24
N SER A 255 6.32 13.75 -8.92
CA SER A 255 5.63 12.50 -9.23
C SER A 255 5.56 12.23 -10.74
N ASP A 256 5.21 13.23 -11.56
CA ASP A 256 5.14 13.08 -13.01
C ASP A 256 6.53 12.85 -13.62
N ARG A 257 7.47 13.76 -13.33
CA ARG A 257 8.79 13.75 -13.96
C ARG A 257 9.62 12.55 -13.55
N LEU A 258 9.66 12.21 -12.26
CA LEU A 258 10.49 11.09 -11.81
C LEU A 258 9.93 9.74 -12.27
N THR A 259 8.60 9.56 -12.26
CA THR A 259 7.96 8.34 -12.79
C THR A 259 8.29 8.19 -14.28
N SER A 260 8.24 9.29 -15.04
CA SER A 260 8.62 9.27 -16.46
C SER A 260 10.10 8.98 -16.68
N TYR A 261 11.01 9.65 -15.95
CA TYR A 261 12.46 9.45 -16.11
C TYR A 261 12.95 8.08 -15.67
N SER A 262 12.31 7.50 -14.65
CA SER A 262 12.64 6.18 -14.12
C SER A 262 11.88 5.04 -14.81
N GLU A 263 11.07 5.33 -15.83
CA GLU A 263 10.20 4.38 -16.52
C GLU A 263 9.29 3.57 -15.55
N GLY A 264 8.81 4.23 -14.50
CA GLY A 264 7.98 3.64 -13.45
C GLY A 264 8.74 2.89 -12.35
N ALA A 265 10.09 2.87 -12.38
CA ALA A 265 10.89 2.25 -11.31
C ALA A 265 10.80 3.03 -9.99
N GLN A 266 10.60 4.35 -10.05
CA GLN A 266 10.35 5.20 -8.91
C GLN A 266 9.07 6.01 -9.11
N THR A 267 8.10 5.82 -8.20
CA THR A 267 6.86 6.58 -8.16
C THR A 267 6.80 7.39 -6.87
N PRO A 268 7.18 8.67 -6.90
CA PRO A 268 7.03 9.56 -5.75
C PRO A 268 5.63 9.57 -5.19
N ARG A 269 5.53 9.67 -3.86
CA ARG A 269 4.29 9.92 -3.15
C ARG A 269 4.39 11.29 -2.49
N TYR A 270 3.26 11.96 -2.41
CA TYR A 270 3.13 13.21 -1.69
C TYR A 270 1.74 13.30 -1.04
N GLY A 271 1.63 14.15 -0.02
CA GLY A 271 0.33 14.46 0.57
C GLY A 271 0.47 15.11 1.94
N LYS A 272 -0.68 15.24 2.61
CA LYS A 272 -0.78 15.89 3.92
C LYS A 272 -0.97 14.87 5.03
N LEU A 273 -0.51 15.23 6.23
CA LEU A 273 -0.81 14.52 7.46
C LEU A 273 -2.33 14.47 7.65
N ARG A 274 -2.89 13.29 7.98
CA ARG A 274 -4.31 13.18 8.34
C ARG A 274 -4.55 13.71 9.74
N ASP A 275 -4.66 15.03 9.85
CA ASP A 275 -4.91 15.72 11.09
C ASP A 275 -5.70 17.01 10.77
N PRO A 276 -6.94 17.16 11.28
CA PRO A 276 -7.78 18.32 10.96
C PRO A 276 -7.14 19.67 11.28
N ASP A 277 -6.20 19.69 12.24
CA ASP A 277 -5.50 20.92 12.62
C ASP A 277 -4.36 21.27 11.64
N PHE A 278 -3.96 20.32 10.77
CA PHE A 278 -2.74 20.40 9.97
C PHE A 278 -2.89 19.89 8.52
N ASP A 279 -4.11 19.78 7.99
CA ASP A 279 -4.36 19.30 6.63
C ASP A 279 -4.95 20.35 5.67
N GLN A 280 -5.05 21.61 6.13
CA GLN A 280 -5.85 22.62 5.47
C GLN A 280 -5.07 23.52 4.49
N GLY A 281 -3.84 23.95 4.81
CA GLY A 281 -3.06 24.82 3.91
C GLY A 281 -2.03 24.10 3.06
N ASP A 282 -1.15 24.86 2.41
CA ASP A 282 -0.12 24.34 1.50
C ASP A 282 1.20 25.06 1.71
N PHE A 283 2.32 24.34 1.73
CA PHE A 283 3.64 24.93 1.81
C PHE A 283 3.91 25.76 0.55
N VAL A 284 4.52 26.93 0.66
CA VAL A 284 4.70 27.84 -0.49
C VAL A 284 6.16 28.25 -0.62
N PHE A 285 6.69 28.20 -1.83
CA PHE A 285 7.96 28.81 -2.26
C PHE A 285 7.68 30.00 -3.18
N ALA A 286 8.50 31.05 -3.10
CA ALA A 286 8.54 32.08 -4.15
C ALA A 286 9.55 31.68 -5.23
N LEU A 287 9.16 31.80 -6.50
CA LEU A 287 10.04 31.51 -7.62
C LEU A 287 10.84 32.75 -8.05
N PRO A 288 12.02 32.55 -8.67
CA PRO A 288 12.82 33.66 -9.20
C PRO A 288 12.03 34.47 -10.23
N GLY A 289 11.93 35.79 -10.01
CA GLY A 289 11.19 36.71 -10.89
C GLY A 289 9.90 37.28 -10.29
N VAL A 290 9.48 36.82 -9.10
CA VAL A 290 8.50 37.51 -8.27
C VAL A 290 9.20 38.67 -7.56
N ASP A 291 9.23 39.86 -8.18
CA ASP A 291 9.76 41.07 -7.54
C ASP A 291 8.81 41.52 -6.42
N ASN A 292 9.26 41.38 -5.17
CA ASN A 292 8.62 41.95 -3.98
C ASN A 292 8.56 43.48 -4.08
N GLY A 293 7.48 43.97 -4.68
CA GLY A 293 7.18 45.39 -4.82
C GLY A 293 7.62 45.97 -6.16
N ASN A 294 6.86 45.69 -7.22
CA ASN A 294 6.36 46.68 -8.22
C ASN A 294 5.96 45.97 -9.52
N TYR A 295 4.77 45.35 -9.58
CA TYR A 295 4.15 44.98 -10.86
C TYR A 295 3.58 46.25 -11.53
N GLY A 296 4.43 46.93 -12.28
CA GLY A 296 4.00 47.92 -13.25
C GLY A 296 3.17 47.24 -14.34
N GLY A 297 1.90 47.63 -14.46
CA GLY A 297 0.99 47.14 -15.48
C GLY A 297 1.61 47.19 -16.89
N GLY A 298 1.72 46.03 -17.52
CA GLY A 298 2.01 45.84 -18.93
C GLY A 298 0.89 45.03 -19.58
N PRO A 299 0.45 45.37 -20.80
CA PRO A 299 -0.82 44.92 -21.34
C PRO A 299 -0.80 43.42 -21.65
N GLY A 300 -1.95 42.78 -21.44
CA GLY A 300 -2.22 41.39 -21.76
C GLY A 300 -1.59 40.98 -23.09
N ARG A 301 -0.58 40.12 -23.00
CA ARG A 301 -0.06 39.39 -24.16
C ARG A 301 -0.90 38.14 -24.25
N ASN A 302 -1.71 38.10 -25.31
CA ASN A 302 -2.59 37.00 -25.70
C ASN A 302 -2.06 35.64 -25.25
N ALA A 303 -2.79 35.01 -24.33
CA ALA A 303 -2.68 33.59 -24.05
C ALA A 303 -2.77 32.81 -25.37
N SER A 304 -1.83 31.91 -25.57
CA SER A 304 -1.87 30.99 -26.71
C SER A 304 -3.09 30.07 -26.50
N PRO A 305 -4.02 29.92 -27.47
CA PRO A 305 -5.32 29.25 -27.26
C PRO A 305 -5.29 27.74 -26.97
N GLY A 306 -4.15 27.16 -26.60
CA GLY A 306 -3.99 25.72 -26.36
C GLY A 306 -3.47 25.33 -24.97
N THR A 307 -3.00 26.26 -24.15
CA THR A 307 -2.48 25.93 -22.80
C THR A 307 -3.55 25.95 -21.72
N ASP A 308 -4.52 26.86 -21.83
CA ASP A 308 -5.56 27.04 -20.80
C ASP A 308 -6.61 25.93 -20.87
N ASP A 309 -6.92 25.48 -22.09
CA ASP A 309 -7.81 24.34 -22.36
C ASP A 309 -7.23 23.04 -21.79
N LEU A 310 -5.91 22.85 -21.88
CA LEU A 310 -5.22 21.67 -21.37
C LEU A 310 -5.18 21.63 -19.83
N VAL A 311 -4.98 22.76 -19.17
CA VAL A 311 -4.97 22.86 -17.69
C VAL A 311 -6.38 22.68 -17.14
N ALA A 312 -7.37 23.33 -17.75
CA ALA A 312 -8.78 23.14 -17.39
C ALA A 312 -9.22 21.68 -17.59
N GLU A 313 -8.76 21.03 -18.67
CA GLU A 313 -9.01 19.63 -18.94
C GLU A 313 -8.42 18.71 -17.86
N ILE A 314 -7.14 18.90 -17.50
CA ILE A 314 -6.46 18.09 -16.48
C ILE A 314 -7.12 18.25 -15.11
N ASN A 315 -7.47 19.48 -14.73
CA ASN A 315 -8.09 19.76 -13.44
C ASN A 315 -9.51 19.18 -13.34
N LEU A 316 -10.32 19.38 -14.38
CA LEU A 316 -11.65 18.79 -14.41
C LEU A 316 -11.55 17.27 -14.39
N TRP A 317 -10.63 16.68 -15.16
CA TRP A 317 -10.39 15.24 -15.14
C TRP A 317 -9.98 14.73 -13.76
N ALA A 318 -9.03 15.38 -13.09
CA ALA A 318 -8.58 14.99 -11.76
C ALA A 318 -9.71 15.01 -10.72
N ALA A 319 -10.66 15.95 -10.85
CA ALA A 319 -11.83 16.06 -9.99
C ALA A 319 -12.88 14.96 -10.28
N VAL A 320 -13.11 14.61 -11.55
CA VAL A 320 -14.21 13.71 -11.91
C VAL A 320 -13.82 12.23 -12.02
N LYS A 321 -12.55 11.90 -12.28
CA LYS A 321 -12.11 10.54 -12.66
C LYS A 321 -12.48 9.44 -11.65
N ASN A 322 -12.56 9.80 -10.37
CA ASN A 322 -12.90 8.86 -9.29
C ASN A 322 -14.40 8.80 -8.98
N SER A 323 -15.24 9.60 -9.65
CA SER A 323 -16.69 9.61 -9.43
C SER A 323 -17.33 8.30 -9.89
N GLU A 324 -18.24 7.75 -9.08
CA GLU A 324 -19.10 6.59 -9.43
C GLU A 324 -20.41 7.02 -10.10
N ASP A 325 -20.61 8.32 -10.27
CA ASP A 325 -21.77 8.87 -10.96
C ASP A 325 -21.42 9.26 -12.40
N PRO A 326 -21.98 8.58 -13.42
CA PRO A 326 -21.65 8.84 -14.82
C PRO A 326 -22.04 10.25 -15.26
N SER A 327 -23.04 10.90 -14.62
CA SER A 327 -23.33 12.31 -14.93
C SER A 327 -22.20 13.26 -14.55
N ILE A 328 -21.38 12.93 -13.55
CA ILE A 328 -20.22 13.74 -13.17
C ILE A 328 -19.07 13.58 -14.18
N LEU A 329 -18.90 12.38 -14.74
CA LEU A 329 -17.96 12.16 -15.84
C LEU A 329 -18.45 12.80 -17.15
N GLN A 330 -19.77 12.87 -17.33
CA GLN A 330 -20.37 13.56 -18.46
C GLN A 330 -20.07 15.06 -18.44
N VAL A 331 -19.96 15.71 -17.26
CA VAL A 331 -19.50 17.10 -17.15
C VAL A 331 -18.13 17.31 -17.80
N TYR A 332 -17.21 16.36 -17.63
CA TYR A 332 -15.92 16.40 -18.30
C TYR A 332 -16.03 16.18 -19.81
N LEU A 333 -16.86 15.23 -20.26
CA LEU A 333 -17.07 14.97 -21.69
C LEU A 333 -17.77 16.11 -22.41
N ASP A 334 -18.63 16.86 -21.72
CA ASP A 334 -19.33 18.04 -22.26
C ASP A 334 -18.37 19.23 -22.39
N ALA A 335 -17.46 19.39 -21.43
CA ALA A 335 -16.43 20.42 -21.44
C ALA A 335 -15.30 20.12 -22.43
N PHE A 336 -14.87 18.85 -22.53
CA PHE A 336 -13.72 18.41 -23.33
C PHE A 336 -14.05 17.16 -24.18
N PRO A 337 -14.95 17.28 -25.19
CA PRO A 337 -15.47 16.12 -25.94
C PRO A 337 -14.39 15.40 -26.77
N THR A 338 -13.33 16.10 -27.15
CA THR A 338 -12.16 15.57 -27.86
C THR A 338 -10.88 15.67 -27.04
N GLY A 339 -10.99 15.86 -25.73
CA GLY A 339 -9.88 15.95 -24.80
C GLY A 339 -9.04 14.67 -24.74
N ARG A 340 -7.82 14.79 -24.22
CA ARG A 340 -6.88 13.71 -23.93
C ARG A 340 -7.46 12.60 -23.08
N PHE A 341 -8.33 12.91 -22.11
CA PHE A 341 -9.00 11.90 -21.27
C PHE A 341 -10.43 11.57 -21.75
N ALA A 342 -10.90 12.12 -22.88
CA ALA A 342 -12.25 11.86 -23.39
C ALA A 342 -12.48 10.39 -23.76
N GLY A 343 -11.43 9.66 -24.16
CA GLY A 343 -11.50 8.21 -24.34
C GLY A 343 -11.76 7.49 -23.01
N GLU A 344 -10.92 7.75 -22.03
CA GLU A 344 -10.99 7.15 -20.69
C GLU A 344 -12.30 7.48 -19.97
N ALA A 345 -12.76 8.73 -20.05
CA ALA A 345 -14.03 9.17 -19.48
C ALA A 345 -15.23 8.44 -20.11
N ARG A 346 -15.25 8.26 -21.44
CA ARG A 346 -16.31 7.46 -22.11
C ARG A 346 -16.29 6.01 -21.68
N ASP A 347 -15.10 5.44 -21.52
CA ASP A 347 -14.95 4.05 -21.07
C ASP A 347 -15.45 3.88 -19.63
N LEU A 348 -15.13 4.83 -18.72
CA LEU A 348 -15.65 4.84 -17.35
C LEU A 348 -17.17 5.00 -17.30
N VAL A 349 -17.75 5.91 -18.09
CA VAL A 349 -19.21 6.07 -18.18
C VAL A 349 -19.86 4.76 -18.62
N ALA A 350 -19.36 4.17 -19.71
CA ALA A 350 -19.89 2.91 -20.25
C ALA A 350 -19.74 1.74 -19.26
N GLU A 351 -18.66 1.71 -18.49
CA GLU A 351 -18.43 0.73 -17.44
C GLU A 351 -19.44 0.88 -16.30
N ILE A 352 -19.60 2.11 -15.77
CA ILE A 352 -20.51 2.40 -14.66
C ILE A 352 -21.96 2.12 -15.05
N ASP A 353 -22.37 2.52 -16.25
CA ASP A 353 -23.73 2.25 -16.75
C ASP A 353 -23.97 0.75 -16.93
N LEU A 354 -22.98 0.02 -17.45
CA LEU A 354 -23.08 -1.44 -17.53
C LEU A 354 -23.23 -2.06 -16.13
N TRP A 355 -22.39 -1.64 -15.18
CA TRP A 355 -22.44 -2.13 -13.81
C TRP A 355 -23.80 -1.86 -13.16
N LYS A 356 -24.32 -0.63 -13.25
CA LYS A 356 -25.65 -0.25 -12.73
C LYS A 356 -26.78 -1.15 -13.24
N ASN A 357 -26.66 -1.64 -14.48
CA ASN A 357 -27.63 -2.54 -15.09
C ASN A 357 -27.45 -3.99 -14.64
N VAL A 358 -26.21 -4.50 -14.61
CA VAL A 358 -25.97 -5.92 -14.29
C VAL A 358 -25.93 -6.21 -12.80
N ALA A 359 -25.56 -5.24 -11.96
CA ALA A 359 -25.38 -5.43 -10.52
C ALA A 359 -26.65 -5.92 -9.83
N ARG A 360 -27.84 -5.60 -10.37
CA ARG A 360 -29.13 -6.04 -9.81
C ARG A 360 -29.60 -7.41 -10.33
N SER A 361 -28.89 -8.01 -11.28
CA SER A 361 -29.31 -9.29 -11.86
C SER A 361 -29.02 -10.45 -10.93
N GLU A 362 -29.99 -11.34 -10.76
CA GLU A 362 -29.83 -12.62 -10.05
C GLU A 362 -29.25 -13.72 -10.94
N GLU A 363 -28.83 -13.40 -12.17
CA GLU A 363 -28.21 -14.34 -13.10
C GLU A 363 -26.70 -14.11 -13.18
N SER A 364 -25.91 -15.12 -12.80
CA SER A 364 -24.45 -15.04 -12.81
C SER A 364 -23.89 -14.78 -14.21
N GLY A 365 -24.51 -15.35 -15.26
CA GLY A 365 -24.14 -15.08 -16.65
C GLY A 365 -24.33 -13.61 -17.06
N THR A 366 -25.31 -12.91 -16.51
CA THR A 366 -25.55 -11.49 -16.80
C THR A 366 -24.52 -10.60 -16.10
N VAL A 367 -24.17 -10.91 -14.84
CA VAL A 367 -23.04 -10.24 -14.15
C VAL A 367 -21.69 -10.57 -14.82
N GLY A 368 -21.54 -11.80 -15.33
CA GLY A 368 -20.37 -12.26 -16.07
C GLY A 368 -20.10 -11.47 -17.36
N LYS A 369 -21.12 -10.89 -18.01
CA LYS A 369 -20.94 -9.99 -19.15
C LYS A 369 -20.12 -8.74 -18.80
N TYR A 370 -20.28 -8.22 -17.57
CA TYR A 370 -19.45 -7.12 -17.08
C TYR A 370 -17.99 -7.58 -16.91
N LEU A 371 -17.74 -8.72 -16.27
CA LEU A 371 -16.39 -9.26 -16.08
C LEU A 371 -15.68 -9.60 -17.40
N PHE A 372 -16.43 -10.05 -18.41
CA PHE A 372 -15.89 -10.29 -19.75
C PHE A 372 -15.43 -8.99 -20.42
N LYS A 373 -16.22 -7.92 -20.29
CA LYS A 373 -15.92 -6.63 -20.92
C LYS A 373 -14.89 -5.80 -20.14
N TYR A 374 -14.91 -5.87 -18.81
CA TYR A 374 -14.07 -5.10 -17.88
C TYR A 374 -13.42 -6.00 -16.82
N PRO A 375 -12.48 -6.89 -17.20
CA PRO A 375 -11.89 -7.88 -16.29
C PRO A 375 -11.07 -7.26 -15.15
N SER A 376 -10.53 -6.05 -15.36
CA SER A 376 -9.82 -5.25 -14.35
C SER A 376 -10.53 -3.92 -14.07
N GLY A 377 -11.84 -3.86 -14.35
CA GLY A 377 -12.67 -2.69 -14.09
C GLY A 377 -12.85 -2.40 -12.60
N ARG A 378 -13.38 -1.21 -12.29
CA ARG A 378 -13.60 -0.70 -10.93
C ARG A 378 -14.42 -1.65 -10.06
N TYR A 379 -15.43 -2.29 -10.64
CA TYR A 379 -16.34 -3.22 -9.94
C TYR A 379 -15.97 -4.69 -10.16
N ALA A 380 -14.80 -5.00 -10.75
CA ALA A 380 -14.45 -6.38 -11.08
C ALA A 380 -14.32 -7.28 -9.84
N MET A 381 -13.93 -6.75 -8.68
CA MET A 381 -13.94 -7.53 -7.42
C MET A 381 -15.36 -7.82 -6.95
N GLU A 382 -16.21 -6.79 -6.92
CA GLU A 382 -17.61 -6.91 -6.50
C GLU A 382 -18.40 -7.85 -7.42
N ALA A 383 -18.22 -7.72 -8.73
CA ALA A 383 -18.83 -8.58 -9.74
C ALA A 383 -18.43 -10.05 -9.58
N ARG A 384 -17.16 -10.34 -9.25
CA ARG A 384 -16.70 -11.72 -8.97
C ARG A 384 -17.35 -12.30 -7.72
N ALA A 385 -17.41 -11.51 -6.66
CA ALA A 385 -18.07 -11.92 -5.43
C ALA A 385 -19.56 -12.22 -5.66
N LEU A 386 -20.23 -11.39 -6.46
CA LEU A 386 -21.63 -11.55 -6.78
C LEU A 386 -21.90 -12.80 -7.65
N VAL A 387 -21.07 -13.05 -8.67
CA VAL A 387 -21.15 -14.28 -9.47
C VAL A 387 -21.02 -15.51 -8.58
N ALA A 388 -20.03 -15.52 -7.68
CA ALA A 388 -19.80 -16.64 -6.77
C ALA A 388 -20.98 -16.88 -5.82
N GLU A 389 -21.61 -15.81 -5.31
CA GLU A 389 -22.80 -15.93 -4.48
C GLU A 389 -24.00 -16.46 -5.26
N ILE A 390 -24.28 -15.92 -6.45
CA ILE A 390 -25.40 -16.37 -7.31
C ILE A 390 -25.24 -17.84 -7.69
N ASP A 391 -24.05 -18.25 -8.12
CA ASP A 391 -23.78 -19.64 -8.50
C ASP A 391 -23.94 -20.58 -7.29
N LEU A 392 -23.51 -20.17 -6.10
CA LEU A 392 -23.74 -20.94 -4.89
C LEU A 392 -25.24 -21.00 -4.57
N TRP A 393 -25.95 -19.87 -4.59
CA TRP A 393 -27.38 -19.84 -4.31
C TRP A 393 -28.19 -20.74 -5.24
N ASN A 394 -27.85 -20.78 -6.54
CA ASN A 394 -28.49 -21.68 -7.51
C ASN A 394 -28.35 -23.17 -7.14
N THR A 395 -27.28 -23.54 -6.45
CA THR A 395 -27.11 -24.91 -5.93
C THR A 395 -27.84 -25.12 -4.60
N VAL A 396 -27.82 -24.11 -3.71
CA VAL A 396 -28.40 -24.19 -2.36
C VAL A 396 -29.92 -24.11 -2.35
N PHE A 397 -30.53 -23.26 -3.17
CA PHE A 397 -31.98 -22.99 -3.15
C PHE A 397 -32.84 -24.22 -3.46
N SER A 398 -32.29 -25.19 -4.19
CA SER A 398 -32.98 -26.45 -4.51
C SER A 398 -32.77 -27.56 -3.48
N SER A 399 -31.92 -27.34 -2.48
CA SER A 399 -31.64 -28.34 -1.44
C SER A 399 -32.77 -28.41 -0.42
N ASP A 400 -33.15 -29.63 -0.04
CA ASP A 400 -34.09 -29.90 1.06
C ASP A 400 -33.36 -30.19 2.38
N GLU A 401 -32.04 -30.01 2.43
CA GLU A 401 -31.22 -30.18 3.63
C GLU A 401 -31.02 -28.83 4.35
N PRO A 402 -31.54 -28.66 5.59
CA PRO A 402 -31.40 -27.41 6.35
C PRO A 402 -29.95 -26.97 6.53
N ASP A 403 -29.03 -27.92 6.76
CA ASP A 403 -27.60 -27.65 6.98
C ASP A 403 -26.93 -26.96 5.77
N ILE A 404 -27.36 -27.28 4.55
CA ILE A 404 -26.82 -26.68 3.32
C ILE A 404 -27.26 -25.20 3.23
N VAL A 405 -28.51 -24.92 3.58
CA VAL A 405 -29.05 -23.55 3.62
C VAL A 405 -28.41 -22.75 4.76
N GLN A 406 -28.16 -23.39 5.91
CA GLN A 406 -27.47 -22.78 7.04
C GLN A 406 -26.03 -22.37 6.70
N LYS A 407 -25.26 -23.23 6.02
CA LYS A 407 -23.90 -22.90 5.57
C LYS A 407 -23.87 -21.74 4.59
N TYR A 408 -24.88 -21.63 3.71
CA TYR A 408 -25.02 -20.44 2.86
C TYR A 408 -25.21 -19.17 3.70
N LEU A 409 -26.09 -19.20 4.71
CA LEU A 409 -26.33 -18.08 5.62
C LEU A 409 -25.10 -17.70 6.47
N GLU A 410 -24.27 -18.66 6.86
CA GLU A 410 -23.00 -18.40 7.56
C GLU A 410 -21.99 -17.69 6.65
N LYS A 411 -21.93 -18.08 5.37
CA LYS A 411 -21.01 -17.51 4.39
C LYS A 411 -21.48 -16.15 3.86
N TYR A 412 -22.79 -15.96 3.70
CA TYR A 412 -23.40 -14.75 3.15
C TYR A 412 -24.51 -14.21 4.07
N PRO A 413 -24.19 -13.81 5.32
CA PRO A 413 -25.20 -13.42 6.32
C PRO A 413 -25.97 -12.15 5.94
N ALA A 414 -25.37 -11.29 5.11
CA ALA A 414 -25.99 -10.11 4.51
C ALA A 414 -25.99 -10.18 2.97
N GLY A 415 -25.94 -11.40 2.42
CA GLY A 415 -25.96 -11.65 0.99
C GLY A 415 -27.29 -11.34 0.33
N ARG A 416 -27.30 -11.30 -0.99
CA ARG A 416 -28.48 -11.01 -1.81
C ARG A 416 -29.66 -11.93 -1.52
N PHE A 417 -29.38 -13.22 -1.28
CA PHE A 417 -30.42 -14.22 -1.07
C PHE A 417 -30.55 -14.60 0.40
N ALA A 418 -29.95 -13.84 1.33
CA ALA A 418 -30.00 -14.15 2.75
C ALA A 418 -31.44 -14.22 3.29
N ASP A 419 -32.31 -13.30 2.89
CA ASP A 419 -33.71 -13.30 3.32
C ASP A 419 -34.45 -14.55 2.80
N ALA A 420 -34.32 -14.85 1.51
CA ALA A 420 -34.91 -16.05 0.90
C ALA A 420 -34.37 -17.36 1.52
N ALA A 421 -33.09 -17.38 1.92
CA ALA A 421 -32.48 -18.50 2.61
C ALA A 421 -33.03 -18.67 4.03
N ARG A 422 -33.26 -17.57 4.77
CA ARG A 422 -33.88 -17.61 6.10
C ARG A 422 -35.32 -18.13 6.03
N ASP A 423 -36.10 -17.67 5.04
CA ASP A 423 -37.46 -18.17 4.84
C ASP A 423 -37.46 -19.66 4.49
N ARG A 424 -36.54 -20.10 3.62
CA ARG A 424 -36.45 -21.51 3.22
C ARG A 424 -36.05 -22.41 4.38
N ILE A 425 -35.04 -22.04 5.18
CA ILE A 425 -34.62 -22.88 6.30
C ILE A 425 -35.70 -23.00 7.37
N GLU A 426 -36.49 -21.94 7.61
CA GLU A 426 -37.64 -22.00 8.52
C GLU A 426 -38.67 -23.03 8.05
N VAL A 427 -39.01 -23.05 6.76
CA VAL A 427 -39.94 -24.05 6.18
C VAL A 427 -39.36 -25.46 6.28
N LEU A 428 -38.07 -25.65 5.95
CA LEU A 428 -37.43 -26.96 6.01
C LEU A 428 -37.41 -27.50 7.44
N LEU A 429 -37.03 -26.67 8.43
CA LEU A 429 -37.02 -27.06 9.84
C LEU A 429 -38.43 -27.36 10.37
N ALA A 430 -39.46 -26.61 9.95
CA ALA A 430 -40.85 -26.87 10.33
C ALA A 430 -41.41 -28.17 9.71
N SER A 431 -40.83 -28.65 8.61
CA SER A 431 -41.24 -29.89 7.94
C SER A 431 -40.60 -31.16 8.52
N ILE A 432 -39.60 -31.01 9.40
CA ILE A 432 -39.01 -32.12 10.13
C ILE A 432 -40.03 -32.59 11.17
N PRO A 433 -40.54 -33.84 11.09
CA PRO A 433 -41.47 -34.34 12.10
C PRO A 433 -40.78 -34.31 13.47
N PRO A 434 -41.51 -33.93 14.54
CA PRO A 434 -40.97 -33.99 15.88
C PRO A 434 -40.48 -35.42 16.13
N GLU A 435 -39.24 -35.57 16.59
CA GLU A 435 -38.69 -36.88 16.93
C GLU A 435 -39.66 -37.60 17.89
N PRO A 436 -39.90 -38.91 17.72
CA PRO A 436 -40.63 -39.68 18.70
C PRO A 436 -39.91 -39.57 20.06
N ASP A 437 -40.69 -39.46 21.14
CA ASP A 437 -40.17 -39.31 22.50
C ASP A 437 -39.00 -40.27 22.74
N PRO A 438 -37.83 -39.76 23.20
CA PRO A 438 -36.68 -40.61 23.39
C PRO A 438 -36.96 -41.61 24.52
N GLU A 439 -36.78 -42.90 24.22
CA GLU A 439 -36.54 -43.90 25.25
C GLU A 439 -35.36 -43.46 26.13
N PRO A 440 -35.36 -43.84 27.43
CA PRO A 440 -34.43 -43.28 28.41
C PRO A 440 -32.97 -43.41 27.97
N ILE A 441 -32.31 -42.25 27.86
CA ILE A 441 -30.96 -42.09 27.34
C ILE A 441 -29.97 -42.74 28.31
N VAL A 442 -29.39 -43.87 27.90
CA VAL A 442 -28.04 -44.25 28.33
C VAL A 442 -27.10 -43.49 27.41
N GLU A 443 -26.28 -42.59 27.95
CA GLU A 443 -25.32 -41.84 27.12
C GLU A 443 -24.50 -42.82 26.25
N PRO A 444 -24.53 -42.70 24.90
CA PRO A 444 -23.71 -43.56 24.07
C PRO A 444 -22.26 -43.16 24.32
N THR A 445 -21.49 -44.07 24.91
CA THR A 445 -20.04 -43.91 25.06
C THR A 445 -19.44 -43.66 23.67
N ARG A 446 -19.07 -42.41 23.36
CA ARG A 446 -18.41 -42.07 22.09
C ARG A 446 -17.11 -42.86 21.98
N ARG A 447 -17.00 -43.72 20.97
CA ARG A 447 -15.84 -44.56 20.69
C ARG A 447 -14.93 -43.88 19.66
N TRP A 448 -13.66 -44.27 19.66
CA TRP A 448 -12.71 -43.76 18.68
C TRP A 448 -12.74 -44.59 17.41
N PHE A 449 -12.55 -43.91 16.29
CA PHE A 449 -12.46 -44.48 14.95
C PHE A 449 -11.28 -43.84 14.22
N LEU A 450 -10.67 -44.61 13.31
CA LEU A 450 -9.67 -44.15 12.37
C LEU A 450 -10.27 -44.13 10.95
N ALA A 451 -10.35 -42.96 10.34
CA ALA A 451 -10.68 -42.80 8.93
C ALA A 451 -9.39 -42.78 8.10
N VAL A 452 -9.29 -43.63 7.08
CA VAL A 452 -8.11 -43.75 6.21
C VAL A 452 -8.44 -43.27 4.80
N TYR A 453 -7.48 -42.58 4.18
CA TYR A 453 -7.57 -41.99 2.84
C TYR A 453 -6.38 -42.46 2.00
N ASP A 454 -6.67 -43.09 0.87
CA ASP A 454 -5.65 -43.52 -0.09
C ASP A 454 -5.28 -42.40 -1.06
N ASN A 455 -4.00 -42.39 -1.45
CA ASN A 455 -3.39 -41.42 -2.36
C ASN A 455 -3.50 -39.96 -1.91
N LEU A 456 -3.53 -39.76 -0.59
CA LEU A 456 -3.68 -38.46 0.02
C LEU A 456 -2.55 -38.25 1.03
N ASP A 457 -1.87 -37.11 0.92
CA ASP A 457 -0.86 -36.64 1.85
C ASP A 457 -1.45 -35.50 2.68
N PHE A 458 -1.43 -35.63 4.00
CA PHE A 458 -1.68 -34.52 4.90
C PHE A 458 -0.37 -33.76 5.06
N TYR A 459 -0.32 -32.52 4.63
CA TYR A 459 0.93 -31.80 4.59
C TYR A 459 1.09 -30.88 5.81
N GLY A 460 2.26 -30.92 6.44
CA GLY A 460 2.62 -30.09 7.58
C GLY A 460 2.15 -30.65 8.92
N GLY A 461 2.50 -29.92 9.99
CA GLY A 461 2.19 -30.28 11.38
C GLY A 461 2.86 -31.56 11.89
N ASP A 462 3.94 -31.99 11.23
CA ASP A 462 4.70 -33.18 11.59
C ASP A 462 5.36 -33.02 12.97
N ILE A 463 5.07 -33.94 13.88
CA ILE A 463 5.71 -34.05 15.20
C ILE A 463 7.20 -34.34 15.03
N TYR A 464 7.53 -35.19 14.05
CA TYR A 464 8.88 -35.55 13.67
C TYR A 464 9.13 -35.11 12.23
N PRO A 465 9.84 -33.98 11.99
CA PRO A 465 9.99 -33.39 10.65
C PRO A 465 10.60 -34.30 9.58
N LYS A 466 11.35 -35.33 9.98
CA LYS A 466 11.95 -36.32 9.05
C LYS A 466 11.11 -37.60 8.89
N GLY A 467 9.98 -37.69 9.57
CA GLY A 467 9.23 -38.93 9.75
C GLY A 467 9.99 -39.95 10.60
N ILE A 468 9.30 -41.04 10.91
CA ILE A 468 9.83 -42.23 11.58
C ILE A 468 9.71 -43.43 10.64
N ASP A 469 10.64 -44.37 10.75
CA ASP A 469 10.63 -45.56 9.90
C ASP A 469 9.55 -46.53 10.37
N LYS A 470 8.65 -46.90 9.43
CA LYS A 470 7.56 -47.85 9.66
C LYS A 470 7.34 -48.66 8.39
N THR A 471 6.97 -49.92 8.55
CA THR A 471 6.85 -50.86 7.42
C THR A 471 5.44 -50.98 6.86
N SER A 472 4.45 -50.39 7.54
CA SER A 472 3.05 -50.42 7.12
C SER A 472 2.29 -49.19 7.62
N MET A 473 1.11 -48.96 7.03
CA MET A 473 0.20 -47.91 7.45
C MET A 473 -0.38 -48.20 8.84
N GLU A 474 -0.64 -49.46 9.15
CA GLU A 474 -1.09 -49.94 10.44
C GLU A 474 -0.06 -49.66 11.54
N ASP A 475 1.23 -49.92 11.28
CA ASP A 475 2.32 -49.61 12.22
C ASP A 475 2.47 -48.09 12.44
N CYS A 476 2.14 -47.29 11.41
CA CYS A 476 2.12 -45.85 11.46
C CYS A 476 0.94 -45.32 12.29
N ALA A 477 -0.26 -45.88 12.06
CA ALA A 477 -1.46 -45.58 12.83
C ALA A 477 -1.27 -45.90 14.32
N GLN A 478 -0.69 -47.05 14.65
CA GLN A 478 -0.40 -47.42 16.03
C GLN A 478 0.62 -46.47 16.66
N ALA A 479 1.67 -46.08 15.92
CA ALA A 479 2.64 -45.11 16.42
C ALA A 479 2.02 -43.73 16.68
N CYS A 480 1.01 -43.34 15.89
CA CYS A 480 0.23 -42.14 16.15
C CYS A 480 -0.61 -42.30 17.42
N ALA A 481 -1.31 -43.42 17.57
CA ALA A 481 -2.13 -43.69 18.76
C ALA A 481 -1.31 -43.73 20.07
N ASP A 482 -0.06 -44.17 20.01
CA ASP A 482 0.84 -44.19 21.17
C ASP A 482 1.47 -42.80 21.46
N GLU A 483 1.39 -41.86 20.52
CA GLU A 483 1.92 -40.51 20.65
C GLU A 483 0.82 -39.53 21.05
N THR A 484 0.89 -39.05 22.30
CA THR A 484 -0.12 -38.17 22.91
C THR A 484 -0.44 -36.89 22.13
N ARG A 485 0.50 -36.41 21.31
CA ARG A 485 0.33 -35.20 20.49
C ARG A 485 -0.23 -35.49 19.10
N CYS A 486 -0.36 -36.75 18.71
CA CYS A 486 -0.74 -37.13 17.37
C CYS A 486 -2.26 -37.17 17.23
N ASN A 487 -2.78 -36.51 16.21
CA ASN A 487 -4.19 -36.54 15.82
C ASN A 487 -4.38 -37.14 14.43
N ASN A 488 -3.34 -37.06 13.59
CA ASN A 488 -3.37 -37.47 12.20
C ASN A 488 -2.02 -38.10 11.81
N PHE A 489 -1.98 -38.83 10.71
CA PHE A 489 -0.70 -39.27 10.14
C PHE A 489 -0.76 -39.35 8.61
N THR A 490 0.42 -39.39 8.01
CA THR A 490 0.60 -39.83 6.62
C THR A 490 1.71 -40.87 6.54
N PHE A 491 1.39 -42.01 5.93
CA PHE A 491 2.33 -43.06 5.59
C PHE A 491 2.69 -43.02 4.11
N ASN A 492 3.98 -43.00 3.80
CA ASN A 492 4.50 -43.04 2.44
C ASN A 492 4.88 -44.48 2.08
N LEU A 493 4.04 -45.12 1.25
CA LEU A 493 4.18 -46.51 0.80
C LEU A 493 5.47 -46.78 0.00
N LYS A 494 6.08 -45.76 -0.60
CA LYS A 494 7.29 -45.91 -1.42
C LYS A 494 8.57 -45.74 -0.63
N ALA A 495 8.49 -45.07 0.52
CA ALA A 495 9.65 -44.70 1.33
C ALA A 495 9.68 -45.41 2.70
N ASP A 496 8.69 -46.26 3.00
CA ASP A 496 8.50 -46.92 4.31
C ASP A 496 8.64 -45.93 5.47
N ARG A 497 7.96 -44.79 5.31
CA ARG A 497 8.12 -43.63 6.19
C ARG A 497 6.77 -43.12 6.68
N CYS A 498 6.67 -43.01 7.99
CA CYS A 498 5.49 -42.54 8.69
C CYS A 498 5.72 -41.13 9.23
N PHE A 499 4.78 -40.23 8.96
CA PHE A 499 4.81 -38.85 9.41
C PHE A 499 3.62 -38.61 10.35
N LEU A 500 3.90 -38.69 11.66
CA LEU A 500 2.96 -38.41 12.74
C LEU A 500 2.71 -36.91 12.87
N LYS A 501 1.46 -36.51 13.07
CA LYS A 501 1.04 -35.11 12.97
C LYS A 501 0.11 -34.70 14.11
N GLU A 502 0.37 -33.51 14.63
CA GLU A 502 -0.50 -32.84 15.58
C GLU A 502 -1.69 -32.18 14.87
N ASP A 503 -1.47 -31.64 13.69
CA ASP A 503 -2.47 -31.08 12.77
C ASP A 503 -1.91 -31.13 11.33
N PHE A 504 -2.63 -30.67 10.31
CA PHE A 504 -2.09 -30.49 8.96
C PHE A 504 -2.57 -29.18 8.32
N ALA A 505 -1.71 -28.57 7.51
CA ALA A 505 -2.00 -27.26 6.90
C ALA A 505 -2.91 -27.37 5.66
N TYR A 506 -2.75 -28.44 4.88
CA TYR A 506 -3.56 -28.72 3.69
C TYR A 506 -3.34 -30.16 3.24
N THR A 507 -4.22 -30.65 2.37
CA THR A 507 -4.11 -32.01 1.80
C THR A 507 -3.66 -31.96 0.35
N VAL A 508 -2.83 -32.92 -0.06
CA VAL A 508 -2.29 -33.03 -1.42
C VAL A 508 -2.56 -34.42 -1.97
N ASN A 509 -3.06 -34.52 -3.21
CA ASN A 509 -3.09 -35.81 -3.90
C ASN A 509 -1.67 -36.31 -4.15
N PHE A 510 -1.30 -37.42 -3.54
CA PHE A 510 0.03 -38.02 -3.64
C PHE A 510 -0.08 -39.54 -3.84
N ASP A 511 0.29 -40.00 -5.04
CA ASP A 511 0.28 -41.42 -5.39
C ASP A 511 1.25 -42.23 -4.50
N GLY A 512 0.70 -43.13 -3.70
CA GLY A 512 1.44 -43.91 -2.71
C GLY A 512 1.54 -43.25 -1.32
N ALA A 513 0.69 -42.28 -1.00
CA ALA A 513 0.47 -41.84 0.38
C ALA A 513 -0.83 -42.43 0.94
N GLN A 514 -0.83 -42.83 2.20
CA GLN A 514 -2.03 -43.20 2.96
C GLN A 514 -2.10 -42.34 4.21
N SER A 515 -3.18 -41.58 4.36
CA SER A 515 -3.35 -40.68 5.50
C SER A 515 -4.51 -41.08 6.40
N GLY A 516 -4.37 -40.85 7.69
CA GLY A 516 -5.34 -41.26 8.70
C GLY A 516 -5.72 -40.12 9.65
N VAL A 517 -7.00 -40.05 10.01
CA VAL A 517 -7.54 -39.13 11.03
C VAL A 517 -8.30 -39.90 12.09
N PHE A 518 -7.98 -39.60 13.35
CA PHE A 518 -8.69 -40.13 14.50
C PHE A 518 -9.88 -39.25 14.86
N TYR A 519 -11.06 -39.84 15.04
CA TYR A 519 -12.28 -39.11 15.39
C TYR A 519 -13.18 -39.90 16.34
N ARG A 520 -14.09 -39.20 17.04
CA ARG A 520 -15.03 -39.81 17.98
C ARG A 520 -16.44 -39.79 17.41
N ASP A 521 -17.10 -40.95 17.44
CA ASP A 521 -18.50 -41.10 17.05
C ASP A 521 -19.23 -42.06 18.01
N SER A 522 -20.53 -41.89 18.11
CA SER A 522 -21.44 -42.75 18.85
C SER A 522 -21.84 -44.01 18.07
N THR A 523 -21.91 -43.94 16.74
CA THR A 523 -22.41 -45.03 15.87
C THR A 523 -21.36 -45.58 14.89
N GLY A 524 -20.26 -44.85 14.66
CA GLY A 524 -19.27 -45.16 13.63
C GLY A 524 -19.76 -44.91 12.21
N GLN A 525 -20.91 -44.23 12.06
CA GLN A 525 -21.50 -43.91 10.76
C GLN A 525 -21.04 -42.55 10.24
N SER A 526 -20.51 -41.66 11.10
CA SER A 526 -19.97 -40.39 10.66
C SER A 526 -18.72 -40.63 9.80
N ARG A 527 -18.70 -40.10 8.58
CA ARG A 527 -17.53 -40.14 7.69
C ARG A 527 -16.88 -38.77 7.73
N PRO A 528 -15.67 -38.60 8.30
CA PRO A 528 -14.97 -37.33 8.20
C PRO A 528 -14.78 -36.99 6.71
N ARG A 529 -15.08 -35.75 6.34
CA ARG A 529 -14.98 -35.29 4.95
C ARG A 529 -13.93 -34.20 4.90
N PHE A 530 -12.96 -34.35 4.01
CA PHE A 530 -11.90 -33.38 3.79
C PHE A 530 -12.00 -32.85 2.38
N GLU A 531 -11.85 -31.54 2.23
CA GLU A 531 -11.64 -30.93 0.93
C GLU A 531 -10.20 -31.17 0.52
N VAL A 532 -10.00 -31.81 -0.63
CA VAL A 532 -8.67 -31.84 -1.22
C VAL A 532 -8.34 -30.46 -1.72
N ASN A 533 -7.32 -29.83 -1.14
CA ASN A 533 -6.96 -28.46 -1.52
C ASN A 533 -6.13 -28.39 -2.81
N TRP A 534 -5.32 -29.41 -3.11
CA TRP A 534 -4.30 -29.35 -4.16
C TRP A 534 -4.13 -30.62 -4.98
N GLN A 535 -4.10 -30.46 -6.30
CA GLN A 535 -3.61 -31.46 -7.25
C GLN A 535 -2.22 -31.04 -7.75
N VAL A 536 -1.20 -31.88 -7.50
CA VAL A 536 0.20 -31.59 -7.86
C VAL A 536 0.62 -32.43 -9.07
N PHE A 537 1.29 -31.78 -10.02
CA PHE A 537 1.77 -32.33 -11.28
C PHE A 537 3.30 -32.25 -11.34
N ARG A 538 3.98 -33.39 -11.27
CA ARG A 538 5.45 -33.47 -11.38
C ARG A 538 5.86 -33.58 -12.85
N LYS A 539 6.87 -32.81 -13.26
CA LYS A 539 7.34 -32.68 -14.67
C LYS A 539 6.31 -32.01 -15.59
N TYR A 540 5.46 -31.17 -15.02
CA TYR A 540 4.52 -30.36 -15.79
C TYR A 540 4.74 -28.90 -15.43
N ASP A 541 4.67 -28.05 -16.45
CA ASP A 541 4.52 -26.62 -16.29
C ASP A 541 3.03 -26.26 -16.41
N MET A 542 2.62 -25.22 -15.72
CA MET A 542 1.29 -24.65 -15.86
C MET A 542 1.42 -23.35 -16.66
N PRO A 543 0.97 -23.27 -17.92
CA PRO A 543 1.23 -22.09 -18.75
C PRO A 543 0.30 -20.92 -18.38
N GLY A 544 0.85 -19.70 -18.47
CA GLY A 544 0.09 -18.44 -18.46
C GLY A 544 -0.29 -17.91 -17.06
N GLY A 545 -0.58 -16.59 -17.01
CA GLY A 545 -1.29 -15.96 -15.90
C GLY A 545 -0.49 -15.78 -14.59
N ASP A 546 0.84 -15.69 -14.67
CA ASP A 546 1.68 -15.40 -13.51
C ASP A 546 1.43 -13.98 -13.03
N PHE A 547 0.79 -13.83 -11.87
CA PHE A 547 0.56 -12.51 -11.27
C PHE A 547 1.57 -12.21 -10.16
N GLN A 548 2.26 -13.24 -9.64
CA GLN A 548 3.30 -13.07 -8.65
C GLN A 548 4.39 -14.13 -8.84
N THR A 549 5.66 -13.69 -8.76
CA THR A 549 6.83 -14.59 -8.74
C THR A 549 7.51 -14.47 -7.40
N LEU A 550 7.73 -15.59 -6.72
CA LEU A 550 8.37 -15.67 -5.42
C LEU A 550 9.65 -16.49 -5.52
N ARG A 551 10.65 -16.17 -4.70
CA ARG A 551 11.80 -17.03 -4.49
C ARG A 551 11.52 -17.90 -3.28
N VAL A 552 11.53 -19.21 -3.48
CA VAL A 552 11.18 -20.20 -2.44
C VAL A 552 12.10 -21.39 -2.56
N ASP A 553 12.36 -22.09 -1.45
CA ASP A 553 13.29 -23.23 -1.44
C ASP A 553 12.60 -24.57 -1.75
N SER A 554 11.27 -24.56 -1.93
CA SER A 554 10.48 -25.75 -2.21
C SER A 554 9.13 -25.43 -2.85
N TYR A 555 8.52 -26.39 -3.56
CA TYR A 555 7.19 -26.19 -4.16
C TYR A 555 6.09 -26.11 -3.11
N GLU A 556 6.33 -26.57 -1.89
CA GLU A 556 5.36 -26.51 -0.81
C GLU A 556 5.26 -25.09 -0.24
N GLN A 557 6.35 -24.33 -0.26
CA GLN A 557 6.28 -22.89 -0.03
C GLN A 557 5.46 -22.17 -1.11
N CYS A 558 5.40 -22.68 -2.35
CA CYS A 558 4.44 -22.18 -3.33
C CYS A 558 3.01 -22.41 -2.90
N ILE A 559 2.70 -23.61 -2.41
CA ILE A 559 1.35 -23.94 -1.93
C ILE A 559 0.98 -23.02 -0.75
N ALA A 560 1.88 -22.85 0.22
CA ALA A 560 1.64 -21.99 1.37
C ALA A 560 1.42 -20.53 0.96
N ALA A 561 2.27 -19.99 0.08
CA ALA A 561 2.12 -18.63 -0.44
C ALA A 561 0.82 -18.47 -1.23
N CYS A 562 0.49 -19.48 -2.05
CA CYS A 562 -0.75 -19.48 -2.80
C CYS A 562 -1.97 -19.56 -1.86
N ASN A 563 -1.96 -20.38 -0.81
CA ASN A 563 -3.04 -20.47 0.18
C ASN A 563 -3.27 -19.14 0.94
N GLY A 564 -2.22 -18.35 1.15
CA GLY A 564 -2.31 -17.01 1.71
C GLY A 564 -2.89 -15.95 0.77
N ASP A 565 -3.09 -16.28 -0.51
CA ASP A 565 -3.60 -15.38 -1.54
C ASP A 565 -4.95 -15.89 -2.09
N GLY A 566 -5.99 -15.08 -1.93
CA GLY A 566 -7.36 -15.41 -2.36
C GLY A 566 -7.55 -15.48 -3.88
N SER A 567 -6.63 -14.90 -4.65
CA SER A 567 -6.64 -14.89 -6.12
C SER A 567 -5.85 -16.04 -6.72
N CYS A 568 -5.02 -16.71 -5.92
CA CYS A 568 -4.15 -17.78 -6.37
C CYS A 568 -4.91 -19.11 -6.52
N LEU A 569 -4.91 -19.67 -7.72
CA LEU A 569 -5.58 -20.94 -8.06
C LEU A 569 -4.61 -22.01 -8.56
N ALA A 570 -3.38 -21.62 -8.89
CA ALA A 570 -2.36 -22.51 -9.42
C ALA A 570 -0.96 -21.97 -9.16
N PHE A 571 0.05 -22.83 -9.30
CA PHE A 571 1.45 -22.42 -9.32
C PHE A 571 2.30 -23.31 -10.25
N THR A 572 3.44 -22.78 -10.68
CA THR A 572 4.58 -23.57 -11.19
C THR A 572 5.76 -23.32 -10.27
N TYR A 573 6.35 -24.37 -9.73
CA TYR A 573 7.65 -24.36 -9.06
C TYR A 573 8.72 -24.83 -10.04
N SER A 574 9.73 -24.01 -10.26
CA SER A 574 10.85 -24.31 -11.16
C SER A 574 12.17 -24.11 -10.43
N PRO A 575 12.83 -25.21 -10.03
CA PRO A 575 14.17 -25.13 -9.48
C PRO A 575 15.17 -24.98 -10.62
N VAL A 576 15.82 -23.82 -10.71
CA VAL A 576 16.82 -23.51 -11.74
C VAL A 576 18.16 -23.28 -11.07
N SER A 577 19.10 -24.23 -11.20
CA SER A 577 20.53 -24.15 -10.84
C SER A 577 20.94 -22.93 -10.00
N GLY A 578 20.53 -22.91 -8.72
CA GLY A 578 20.90 -21.88 -7.72
C GLY A 578 19.82 -20.84 -7.38
N ARG A 579 18.67 -20.82 -8.06
CA ARG A 579 17.52 -19.96 -7.76
C ARG A 579 16.21 -20.72 -8.04
N ASP A 580 15.52 -21.06 -6.96
CA ASP A 580 14.27 -21.79 -7.00
C ASP A 580 13.10 -20.79 -6.99
N TYR A 581 12.28 -20.86 -8.04
CA TYR A 581 11.23 -19.88 -8.29
C TYR A 581 9.85 -20.52 -8.20
N CYS A 582 8.95 -19.79 -7.57
CA CYS A 582 7.53 -20.04 -7.58
C CYS A 582 6.83 -19.02 -8.45
N PHE A 583 5.99 -19.49 -9.36
CA PHE A 583 5.16 -18.65 -10.22
C PHE A 583 3.70 -18.89 -9.86
N LEU A 584 3.11 -17.98 -9.08
CA LEU A 584 1.71 -18.05 -8.64
C LEU A 584 0.77 -17.54 -9.74
N LYS A 585 -0.34 -18.25 -9.92
CA LYS A 585 -1.25 -18.09 -11.06
C LYS A 585 -2.70 -18.02 -10.60
N GLY A 586 -3.46 -17.14 -11.24
CA GLY A 586 -4.87 -16.92 -10.94
C GLY A 586 -5.82 -17.65 -11.88
N ALA A 587 -7.00 -17.07 -12.13
CA ALA A 587 -8.05 -17.63 -12.98
C ALA A 587 -7.64 -17.94 -14.42
N ASN A 588 -6.58 -17.31 -14.93
CA ASN A 588 -6.09 -17.50 -16.30
C ASN A 588 -5.04 -18.62 -16.42
N ALA A 589 -4.83 -19.43 -15.37
CA ALA A 589 -3.90 -20.55 -15.42
C ALA A 589 -4.37 -21.60 -16.46
N GLY A 590 -3.51 -21.89 -17.43
CA GLY A 590 -3.77 -22.90 -18.45
C GLY A 590 -3.71 -24.33 -17.91
N ALA A 591 -4.11 -25.30 -18.73
CA ALA A 591 -4.00 -26.72 -18.38
C ALA A 591 -2.52 -27.14 -18.25
N PRO A 592 -2.16 -28.04 -17.31
CA PRO A 592 -0.79 -28.48 -17.11
C PRO A 592 -0.23 -29.14 -18.38
N VAL A 593 0.91 -28.64 -18.86
CA VAL A 593 1.61 -29.14 -20.06
C VAL A 593 2.88 -29.89 -19.66
N PRO A 594 3.17 -31.06 -20.25
CA PRO A 594 4.39 -31.79 -19.96
C PRO A 594 5.63 -30.92 -20.19
N TYR A 595 6.57 -30.94 -19.25
CA TYR A 595 7.79 -30.15 -19.30
C TYR A 595 9.01 -31.07 -19.25
N THR A 596 10.01 -30.77 -20.08
CA THR A 596 11.15 -31.68 -20.32
C THR A 596 12.11 -31.78 -19.14
N LYS A 597 12.11 -30.80 -18.22
CA LYS A 597 12.91 -30.84 -16.99
C LYS A 597 12.18 -31.62 -15.90
N THR A 598 12.87 -32.61 -15.32
CA THR A 598 12.30 -33.54 -14.32
C THR A 598 12.00 -32.90 -12.96
N THR A 599 12.47 -31.68 -12.74
CA THR A 599 12.43 -31.00 -11.44
C THR A 599 11.32 -29.96 -11.32
N VAL A 600 10.62 -29.63 -12.40
CA VAL A 600 9.49 -28.69 -12.37
C VAL A 600 8.28 -29.38 -11.75
N ILE A 601 7.62 -28.68 -10.82
CA ILE A 601 6.42 -29.17 -10.12
C ILE A 601 5.37 -28.07 -10.20
N SER A 602 4.22 -28.37 -10.78
CA SER A 602 3.08 -27.45 -10.79
C SER A 602 1.99 -27.95 -9.86
N GLY A 603 1.13 -27.07 -9.38
CA GLY A 603 -0.04 -27.48 -8.60
C GLY A 603 -1.24 -26.60 -8.90
N ARG A 604 -2.42 -27.18 -8.91
CA ARG A 604 -3.70 -26.49 -9.13
C ARG A 604 -4.61 -26.73 -7.93
N ARG A 605 -5.27 -25.69 -7.44
CA ARG A 605 -6.31 -25.83 -6.44
C ARG A 605 -7.45 -26.67 -6.99
N ILE A 606 -7.92 -27.60 -6.17
CA ILE A 606 -9.14 -28.34 -6.42
C ILE A 606 -10.02 -28.21 -5.19
N THR A 607 -11.30 -28.52 -5.35
CA THR A 607 -12.27 -28.64 -4.26
C THR A 607 -13.02 -29.92 -4.52
N SER A 608 -12.45 -31.03 -4.06
CA SER A 608 -13.07 -32.34 -4.14
C SER A 608 -13.22 -32.88 -2.72
N GLU A 609 -14.45 -33.18 -2.33
CA GLU A 609 -14.74 -33.83 -1.07
C GLU A 609 -14.33 -35.31 -1.19
N LEU A 610 -13.33 -35.74 -0.41
CA LEU A 610 -12.92 -37.14 -0.36
C LEU A 610 -13.66 -37.89 0.74
N GLN A 611 -14.14 -39.07 0.40
CA GLN A 611 -14.60 -40.05 1.38
C GLN A 611 -13.45 -40.95 1.82
N PRO A 612 -13.43 -41.37 3.10
CA PRO A 612 -12.44 -42.33 3.56
C PRO A 612 -12.58 -43.64 2.79
N SER A 613 -11.45 -44.22 2.38
CA SER A 613 -11.41 -45.53 1.76
C SER A 613 -11.70 -46.63 2.77
N ALA A 614 -11.38 -46.40 4.04
CA ALA A 614 -11.73 -47.29 5.13
C ALA A 614 -12.02 -46.52 6.43
N ILE A 615 -12.86 -47.12 7.29
CA ILE A 615 -13.11 -46.66 8.66
C ILE A 615 -12.89 -47.84 9.58
N TRP A 616 -11.99 -47.68 10.56
CA TRP A 616 -11.63 -48.72 11.50
C TRP A 616 -12.04 -48.32 12.93
N PRO A 617 -12.84 -49.13 13.64
CA PRO A 617 -13.12 -48.90 15.05
C PRO A 617 -11.87 -49.18 15.88
N LEU A 618 -11.62 -48.34 16.88
CA LEU A 618 -10.48 -48.48 17.79
C LEU A 618 -10.97 -48.93 19.17
N GLU A 619 -10.32 -49.95 19.71
CA GLU A 619 -10.62 -50.43 21.06
C GLU A 619 -10.10 -49.46 22.13
N ARG A 620 -9.01 -48.74 21.87
CA ARG A 620 -8.42 -47.68 22.71
C ARG A 620 -7.67 -46.66 21.84
N TYR A 621 -7.82 -45.38 22.16
CA TYR A 621 -7.07 -44.23 21.63
C TYR A 621 -7.02 -43.15 22.71
#